data_AF-A0A840MQJ3-F1
#
_entry.id   AF-A0A840MQJ3-F1
#
_cell.length_a   1.000
_cell.length_b   1.000
_cell.length_c   1.000
_cell.angle_alpha   90.00
_cell.angle_beta   90.00
_cell.angle_gamma   90.00
#
_symmetry.space_group_name_H-M   'P 1'
#
loop_
_entity.id
_entity.type
_entity.pdbx_description
1 polymer ?
#
loop_
_entity_poly.entity_id
_entity_poly.type
_entity_poly.pdbx_seq_one_letter_code
_entity_poly.pdbx_strand_id
1 'polypeptide(L)'
;MIRVLNHLVAVLAFALFVPPGAHAQEQRFDITVTADATKINGSPWDGVPRLGNSKLNINAAPDIAVCLVRANAKPECLWRPQGRRLLSICQNASTCTFSNVALQPLPIGLVFVDIDARNHDIIDVAILTDRTDTKANEDIKDSLRTAMTMLTPHRSEDTKEHLVRGAKLLALTDCAGGKPCRLTQSQFTLTKR
;
A
#
# COMPACT_ATOMS: atom_id res chain seq x y z
N MET A 1 43.34 -34.67 41.64
CA MET A 1 42.76 -34.38 40.31
C MET A 1 41.25 -34.10 40.39
N ILE A 2 40.78 -33.19 41.26
CA ILE A 2 39.32 -32.94 41.48
C ILE A 2 39.05 -31.43 41.59
N ARG A 3 39.74 -30.61 40.79
CA ARG A 3 39.51 -29.14 40.75
C ARG A 3 39.29 -28.56 39.36
N VAL A 4 39.43 -29.36 38.31
CA VAL A 4 39.31 -28.89 36.92
C VAL A 4 37.90 -29.13 36.33
N LEU A 5 37.06 -29.93 37.00
CA LEU A 5 35.76 -30.37 36.45
C LEU A 5 34.58 -29.42 36.73
N ASN A 6 34.75 -28.39 37.56
CA ASN A 6 33.65 -27.47 37.92
C ASN A 6 33.53 -26.22 37.03
N HIS A 7 34.53 -25.91 36.20
CA HIS A 7 34.48 -24.72 35.33
C HIS A 7 33.92 -24.99 33.93
N LEU A 8 33.81 -26.24 33.51
CA LEU A 8 33.24 -26.62 32.21
C LEU A 8 31.70 -26.68 32.21
N VAL A 9 31.08 -26.83 33.38
CA VAL A 9 29.61 -26.91 33.50
C VAL A 9 28.96 -25.53 33.43
N ALA A 10 29.67 -24.46 33.85
CA ALA A 10 29.14 -23.10 33.83
C ALA A 10 29.09 -22.47 32.43
N VAL A 11 29.95 -22.92 31.50
CA VAL A 11 29.99 -22.38 30.12
C VAL A 11 28.95 -23.05 29.22
N LEU A 12 28.58 -24.31 29.49
CA LEU A 12 27.55 -25.01 28.71
C LEU A 12 26.11 -24.56 29.05
N ALA A 13 25.88 -24.01 30.24
CA ALA A 13 24.54 -23.58 30.67
C ALA A 13 24.09 -22.23 30.06
N PHE A 14 25.03 -21.40 29.55
CA PHE A 14 24.70 -20.11 28.95
C PHE A 14 24.37 -20.17 27.45
N ALA A 15 24.66 -21.28 26.78
CA ALA A 15 24.35 -21.45 25.35
C ALA A 15 22.90 -21.91 25.08
N LEU A 16 22.15 -22.28 26.12
CA LEU A 16 20.78 -22.83 26.00
C LEU A 16 19.66 -21.80 26.24
N PHE A 17 20.01 -20.53 26.51
CA PHE A 17 19.05 -19.44 26.68
C PHE A 17 19.12 -18.40 25.55
N VAL A 18 19.47 -18.82 24.33
CA VAL A 18 19.12 -18.02 23.15
C VAL A 18 17.67 -18.37 22.82
N PRO A 19 16.69 -17.47 23.05
CA PRO A 19 15.32 -17.74 22.64
C PRO A 19 15.31 -17.98 21.12
N PRO A 20 14.87 -19.16 20.65
CA PRO A 20 14.69 -19.37 19.22
C PRO A 20 13.49 -18.52 18.82
N GLY A 21 13.75 -17.48 18.03
CA GLY A 21 12.69 -16.62 17.50
C GLY A 21 12.44 -15.37 18.33
N ALA A 22 13.39 -14.45 18.29
CA ALA A 22 12.98 -13.06 18.07
C ALA A 22 12.34 -13.01 16.67
N HIS A 23 11.06 -13.40 16.57
CA HIS A 23 10.24 -12.97 15.45
C HIS A 23 10.30 -11.45 15.50
N ALA A 24 11.08 -10.83 14.62
CA ALA A 24 11.07 -9.39 14.45
C ALA A 24 9.60 -9.01 14.26
N GLN A 25 9.05 -8.32 15.26
CA GLN A 25 7.64 -7.94 15.26
C GLN A 25 7.37 -7.22 13.95
N GLU A 26 6.49 -7.80 13.13
CA GLU A 26 6.20 -7.30 11.80
C GLU A 26 5.83 -5.82 11.91
N GLN A 27 6.60 -4.96 11.26
CA GLN A 27 6.44 -3.52 11.43
C GLN A 27 5.09 -3.09 10.84
N ARG A 28 4.25 -2.51 11.70
CA ARG A 28 2.92 -2.04 11.32
C ARG A 28 2.86 -0.53 11.24
N PHE A 29 2.02 -0.04 10.34
CA PHE A 29 1.88 1.37 10.04
C PHE A 29 0.42 1.78 9.94
N ASP A 30 0.16 3.03 10.28
CA ASP A 30 -1.03 3.72 9.83
C ASP A 30 -0.71 4.44 8.53
N ILE A 31 -1.48 4.14 7.49
CA ILE A 31 -1.38 4.76 6.17
C ILE A 31 -2.49 5.79 6.08
N THR A 32 -2.15 7.08 6.00
CA THR A 32 -3.14 8.12 5.68
C THR A 32 -2.93 8.59 4.27
N VAL A 33 -3.94 8.41 3.42
CA VAL A 33 -3.95 8.79 2.01
C VAL A 33 -4.80 10.04 1.86
N THR A 34 -4.31 11.00 1.09
CA THR A 34 -5.06 12.17 0.66
C THR A 34 -5.04 12.24 -0.86
N ALA A 35 -6.21 12.06 -1.49
CA ALA A 35 -6.39 12.23 -2.92
C ALA A 35 -6.61 13.70 -3.27
N ASP A 36 -6.23 14.09 -4.49
CA ASP A 36 -6.53 15.42 -5.03
C ASP A 36 -8.04 15.60 -5.19
N ALA A 37 -8.50 16.85 -5.34
CA ALA A 37 -9.94 17.13 -5.44
C ALA A 37 -10.60 16.57 -6.72
N THR A 38 -9.82 16.38 -7.79
CA THR A 38 -10.30 15.90 -9.09
C THR A 38 -9.31 14.92 -9.72
N LYS A 39 -9.79 14.16 -10.71
CA LYS A 39 -8.95 13.34 -11.59
C LYS A 39 -8.00 14.24 -12.41
N ILE A 40 -6.96 13.65 -12.98
CA ILE A 40 -5.94 14.37 -13.79
C ILE A 40 -6.53 15.14 -14.98
N ASN A 41 -7.66 14.68 -15.52
CA ASN A 41 -8.40 15.32 -16.61
C ASN A 41 -9.38 16.41 -16.12
N GLY A 42 -9.37 16.75 -14.83
CA GLY A 42 -10.26 17.73 -14.21
C GLY A 42 -11.67 17.22 -13.91
N SER A 43 -11.99 15.95 -14.20
CA SER A 43 -13.30 15.39 -13.85
C SER A 43 -13.38 15.08 -12.35
N PRO A 44 -14.59 15.09 -11.75
CA PRO A 44 -14.79 14.59 -10.39
C PRO A 44 -14.34 13.13 -10.24
N TRP A 45 -14.04 12.71 -8.99
CA TRP A 45 -13.85 11.30 -8.64
C TRP A 45 -15.15 10.53 -8.84
N ASP A 46 -16.15 10.91 -8.04
CA ASP A 46 -17.50 10.39 -8.12
C ASP A 46 -18.46 11.31 -8.90
N GLY A 47 -19.20 10.78 -9.87
CA GLY A 47 -20.29 11.50 -10.54
C GLY A 47 -20.29 11.41 -12.07
N VAL A 48 -21.26 12.09 -12.70
CA VAL A 48 -21.53 11.95 -14.14
C VAL A 48 -20.59 12.84 -14.96
N PRO A 49 -19.75 12.27 -15.84
CA PRO A 49 -18.92 13.04 -16.75
C PRO A 49 -19.82 13.68 -17.80
N ARG A 50 -20.20 14.96 -17.61
CA ARG A 50 -20.84 15.92 -18.56
C ARG A 50 -21.65 17.02 -17.88
N LEU A 51 -21.87 16.94 -16.57
CA LEU A 51 -22.49 18.03 -15.78
C LEU A 51 -21.46 19.05 -15.27
N GLY A 52 -20.42 19.31 -16.09
CA GLY A 52 -19.41 20.31 -15.83
C GLY A 52 -20.06 21.66 -15.51
N ASN A 53 -19.70 22.22 -14.35
CA ASN A 53 -20.18 23.49 -13.77
C ASN A 53 -21.52 23.47 -13.01
N SER A 54 -22.10 22.30 -12.73
CA SER A 54 -23.22 22.24 -11.78
C SER A 54 -22.66 22.37 -10.36
N LYS A 55 -23.02 23.43 -9.62
CA LYS A 55 -22.75 23.58 -8.16
C LYS A 55 -23.28 22.43 -7.28
N LEU A 56 -23.86 21.40 -7.88
CA LEU A 56 -24.39 20.20 -7.24
C LEU A 56 -23.35 19.08 -7.07
N ASN A 57 -22.17 19.18 -7.69
CA ASN A 57 -21.14 18.13 -7.63
C ASN A 57 -19.93 18.50 -6.75
N ILE A 58 -20.15 19.34 -5.72
CA ILE A 58 -19.11 19.89 -4.83
C ILE A 58 -18.56 18.84 -3.85
N ASN A 59 -19.24 17.69 -3.72
CA ASN A 59 -18.87 16.61 -2.80
C ASN A 59 -18.54 15.29 -3.50
N ALA A 60 -17.91 15.37 -4.67
CA ALA A 60 -17.45 14.20 -5.43
C ALA A 60 -16.09 13.70 -4.94
N ALA A 61 -15.94 13.55 -3.63
CA ALA A 61 -14.73 13.02 -3.02
C ALA A 61 -14.69 11.50 -3.20
N PRO A 62 -13.51 10.89 -3.44
CA PRO A 62 -13.41 9.47 -3.78
C PRO A 62 -13.78 8.56 -2.61
N ASP A 63 -14.07 7.31 -2.95
CA ASP A 63 -14.17 6.17 -2.05
C ASP A 63 -12.82 5.43 -1.96
N ILE A 64 -11.87 6.02 -1.24
CA ILE A 64 -10.46 5.56 -1.24
C ILE A 64 -10.31 4.15 -0.64
N ALA A 65 -9.57 3.27 -1.32
CA ALA A 65 -8.98 2.07 -0.76
C ALA A 65 -7.48 1.95 -1.09
N VAL A 66 -6.77 1.17 -0.28
CA VAL A 66 -5.36 0.84 -0.49
C VAL A 66 -5.25 -0.65 -0.74
N CYS A 67 -4.68 -1.04 -1.86
CA CYS A 67 -4.30 -2.42 -2.12
C CYS A 67 -2.79 -2.61 -1.97
N LEU A 68 -2.42 -3.58 -1.15
CA LEU A 68 -1.06 -4.04 -0.95
C LEU A 68 -0.75 -5.12 -1.98
N VAL A 69 0.33 -4.93 -2.73
CA VAL A 69 0.77 -5.84 -3.78
C VAL A 69 2.12 -6.39 -3.39
N ARG A 70 2.19 -7.71 -3.22
CA ARG A 70 3.42 -8.44 -2.91
C ARG A 70 3.84 -9.26 -4.13
N ALA A 71 5.13 -9.55 -4.23
CA ALA A 71 5.64 -10.37 -5.32
C ALA A 71 4.86 -11.69 -5.43
N ASN A 72 4.32 -11.97 -6.62
CA ASN A 72 3.61 -13.22 -6.95
C ASN A 72 2.39 -13.53 -6.07
N ALA A 73 1.79 -12.53 -5.42
CA ALA A 73 0.59 -12.68 -4.60
C ALA A 73 -0.60 -11.91 -5.19
N LYS A 74 -1.81 -12.32 -4.81
CA LYS A 74 -3.01 -11.52 -5.10
C LYS A 74 -2.96 -10.21 -4.31
N PRO A 75 -3.47 -9.09 -4.86
CA PRO A 75 -3.56 -7.84 -4.12
C PRO A 75 -4.45 -8.01 -2.88
N GLU A 76 -3.97 -7.53 -1.75
CA GLU A 76 -4.74 -7.46 -0.50
C GLU A 76 -5.25 -6.03 -0.32
N CYS A 77 -6.56 -5.84 -0.43
CA CYS A 77 -7.15 -4.51 -0.39
C CYS A 77 -7.84 -4.21 0.94
N LEU A 78 -7.52 -3.05 1.49
CA LEU A 78 -8.04 -2.52 2.74
C LEU A 78 -9.40 -1.85 2.50
N TRP A 79 -10.41 -2.65 2.19
CA TRP A 79 -11.79 -2.22 2.03
C TRP A 79 -12.72 -3.03 2.92
N ARG A 80 -14.00 -2.67 2.97
CA ARG A 80 -15.03 -3.41 3.70
C ARG A 80 -15.95 -4.14 2.72
N PRO A 81 -15.93 -5.47 2.67
CA PRO A 81 -16.92 -6.24 1.93
C PRO A 81 -18.32 -6.04 2.55
N GLN A 82 -19.33 -5.77 1.71
CA GLN A 82 -20.73 -5.73 2.12
C GLN A 82 -21.58 -6.51 1.09
N GLY A 83 -21.79 -7.80 1.37
CA GLY A 83 -22.42 -8.72 0.43
C GLY A 83 -21.58 -8.84 -0.85
N ARG A 84 -22.16 -8.44 -1.99
CA ARG A 84 -21.45 -8.42 -3.28
C ARG A 84 -20.72 -7.10 -3.57
N ARG A 85 -20.86 -6.09 -2.72
CA ARG A 85 -20.24 -4.77 -2.89
C ARG A 85 -18.94 -4.69 -2.10
N LEU A 86 -18.01 -3.91 -2.61
CA LEU A 86 -16.85 -3.44 -1.88
C LEU A 86 -17.11 -1.98 -1.50
N LEU A 87 -16.83 -1.61 -0.26
CA LEU A 87 -16.99 -0.24 0.22
C LEU A 87 -15.66 0.25 0.77
N SER A 88 -15.38 1.54 0.58
CA SER A 88 -14.31 2.19 1.32
C SER A 88 -14.65 2.22 2.81
N ILE A 89 -13.60 2.23 3.64
CA ILE A 89 -13.74 2.53 5.07
C ILE A 89 -13.98 4.04 5.32
N CYS A 90 -13.60 4.91 4.38
CA CYS A 90 -13.82 6.35 4.41
C CYS A 90 -14.63 6.76 3.18
N GLN A 91 -15.95 6.59 3.25
CA GLN A 91 -16.83 6.88 2.12
C GLN A 91 -16.91 8.38 1.82
N ASN A 92 -16.87 8.75 0.54
CA ASN A 92 -16.91 10.13 0.05
C ASN A 92 -15.91 11.07 0.77
N ALA A 93 -14.64 10.66 0.85
CA ALA A 93 -13.63 11.39 1.62
C ALA A 93 -12.31 11.49 0.87
N SER A 94 -11.83 12.73 0.67
CA SER A 94 -10.52 12.97 0.04
C SER A 94 -9.35 12.57 0.92
N THR A 95 -9.56 12.29 2.21
CA THR A 95 -8.53 11.78 3.12
C THR A 95 -9.05 10.57 3.88
N CYS A 96 -8.25 9.50 3.93
CA CYS A 96 -8.60 8.27 4.61
C CYS A 96 -7.40 7.64 5.32
N THR A 97 -7.62 7.14 6.54
CA THR A 97 -6.59 6.46 7.34
C THR A 97 -6.88 4.98 7.48
N PHE A 98 -5.92 4.16 7.07
CA PHE A 98 -5.92 2.71 7.22
C PHE A 98 -4.97 2.34 8.34
N SER A 99 -5.53 1.78 9.42
CA SER A 99 -4.80 1.48 10.63
C SER A 99 -4.12 0.12 10.60
N ASN A 100 -2.99 -0.02 11.31
CA ASN A 100 -2.40 -1.31 11.66
C ASN A 100 -2.02 -2.19 10.45
N VAL A 101 -1.50 -1.56 9.40
CA VAL A 101 -1.16 -2.18 8.13
C VAL A 101 0.25 -2.76 8.15
N ALA A 102 0.38 -4.03 7.78
CA ALA A 102 1.67 -4.68 7.62
C ALA A 102 2.26 -4.39 6.23
N LEU A 103 3.43 -3.76 6.19
CA LEU A 103 4.10 -3.38 4.92
C LEU A 103 5.28 -4.30 4.54
N GLN A 104 5.62 -5.28 5.39
CA GLN A 104 6.70 -6.23 5.15
C GLN A 104 6.16 -7.52 4.53
N PRO A 105 6.92 -8.23 3.66
CA PRO A 105 8.26 -7.89 3.18
C PRO A 105 8.27 -6.74 2.16
N LEU A 106 9.40 -6.03 2.08
CA LEU A 106 9.75 -5.09 1.01
C LEU A 106 10.49 -5.81 -0.14
N PRO A 107 10.43 -5.29 -1.38
CA PRO A 107 9.58 -4.19 -1.81
C PRO A 107 8.10 -4.58 -1.86
N ILE A 108 7.23 -3.60 -1.66
CA ILE A 108 5.78 -3.76 -1.70
C ILE A 108 5.15 -2.70 -2.59
N GLY A 109 4.24 -3.10 -3.47
CA GLY A 109 3.43 -2.19 -4.25
C GLY A 109 2.25 -1.67 -3.44
N LEU A 110 1.96 -0.39 -3.59
CA LEU A 110 0.74 0.25 -3.10
C LEU A 110 -0.07 0.73 -4.29
N VAL A 111 -1.34 0.35 -4.33
CA VAL A 111 -2.30 0.85 -5.30
C VAL A 111 -3.38 1.60 -4.54
N PHE A 112 -3.53 2.89 -4.85
CA PHE A 112 -4.62 3.72 -4.33
C PHE A 112 -5.76 3.67 -5.33
N VAL A 113 -6.95 3.31 -4.85
CA VAL A 113 -8.12 3.02 -5.69
C VAL A 113 -9.29 3.87 -5.22
N ASP A 114 -10.06 4.39 -6.17
CA ASP A 114 -11.38 4.94 -5.97
C ASP A 114 -12.42 3.85 -6.26
N ILE A 115 -13.17 3.44 -5.23
CA ILE A 115 -14.11 2.31 -5.34
C ILE A 115 -15.41 2.77 -5.98
N ASP A 116 -15.51 2.52 -7.28
CA ASP A 116 -16.76 2.66 -8.02
C ASP A 116 -17.63 1.41 -8.01
N ALA A 117 -18.95 1.60 -8.14
CA ALA A 117 -19.92 0.50 -8.19
C ALA A 117 -19.79 -0.41 -9.43
N ARG A 118 -19.20 0.10 -10.52
CA ARG A 118 -19.03 -0.64 -11.78
C ARG A 118 -17.57 -0.94 -12.08
N ASN A 119 -16.74 0.10 -12.05
CA ASN A 119 -15.40 0.10 -12.62
C ASN A 119 -14.51 0.96 -11.74
N HIS A 120 -13.72 0.35 -10.86
CA HIS A 120 -12.81 1.08 -9.98
C HIS A 120 -11.81 1.93 -10.77
N ASP A 121 -11.48 3.09 -10.24
CA ASP A 121 -10.48 3.97 -10.82
C ASP A 121 -9.18 3.93 -10.01
N ILE A 122 -8.05 3.96 -10.70
CA ILE A 122 -6.74 4.07 -10.04
C ILE A 122 -6.49 5.54 -9.74
N ILE A 123 -6.26 5.84 -8.46
CA ILE A 123 -5.82 7.15 -8.00
C ILE A 123 -4.33 7.32 -8.27
N ASP A 124 -3.52 6.38 -7.79
CA ASP A 124 -2.07 6.38 -7.95
C ASP A 124 -1.48 4.99 -7.64
N VAL A 125 -0.21 4.80 -8.04
CA VAL A 125 0.57 3.60 -7.74
C VAL A 125 1.94 4.01 -7.19
N ALA A 126 2.42 3.30 -6.17
CA ALA A 126 3.76 3.48 -5.61
C ALA A 126 4.40 2.14 -5.30
N ILE A 127 5.73 2.11 -5.21
CA ILE A 127 6.50 0.98 -4.72
C ILE A 127 7.28 1.46 -3.51
N LEU A 128 7.04 0.86 -2.35
CA LEU A 128 7.87 1.04 -1.17
C LEU A 128 9.02 0.03 -1.20
N THR A 129 10.25 0.48 -0.98
CA THR A 129 11.46 -0.35 -1.05
C THR A 129 12.44 0.00 0.08
N ASP A 130 13.41 -0.87 0.32
CA ASP A 130 14.57 -0.60 1.18
C ASP A 130 15.81 -0.10 0.38
N ARG A 131 15.64 0.16 -0.93
CA ARG A 131 16.63 0.67 -1.89
C ARG A 131 17.75 -0.29 -2.28
N THR A 132 17.83 -1.50 -1.72
CA THR A 132 19.00 -2.37 -1.94
C THR A 132 18.84 -3.41 -3.05
N ASP A 133 17.61 -3.77 -3.43
CA ASP A 133 17.36 -4.84 -4.40
C ASP A 133 16.61 -4.34 -5.65
N THR A 134 17.35 -4.04 -6.72
CA THR A 134 16.79 -3.61 -8.01
C THR A 134 16.00 -4.71 -8.70
N LYS A 135 16.36 -5.98 -8.53
CA LYS A 135 15.65 -7.10 -9.15
C LYS A 135 14.28 -7.28 -8.50
N ALA A 136 14.22 -7.27 -7.17
CA ALA A 136 12.95 -7.34 -6.45
C ALA A 136 12.03 -6.16 -6.80
N ASN A 137 12.60 -4.97 -7.04
CA ASN A 137 11.85 -3.79 -7.49
C ASN A 137 11.31 -3.91 -8.93
N GLU A 138 11.86 -4.77 -9.77
CA GLU A 138 11.28 -5.09 -11.08
C GLU A 138 10.22 -6.20 -10.96
N ASP A 139 10.48 -7.23 -10.16
CA ASP A 139 9.51 -8.32 -9.91
C ASP A 139 8.18 -7.80 -9.31
N ILE A 140 8.25 -6.74 -8.49
CA ILE A 140 7.04 -6.09 -7.95
C ILE A 140 6.25 -5.34 -9.03
N LYS A 141 6.88 -4.85 -10.10
CA LYS A 141 6.17 -4.21 -11.22
C LYS A 141 5.34 -5.21 -12.01
N ASP A 142 5.85 -6.42 -12.22
CA ASP A 142 5.06 -7.51 -12.82
C ASP A 142 3.85 -7.87 -11.96
N SER A 143 4.04 -7.92 -10.66
CA SER A 143 2.94 -8.14 -9.71
C SER A 143 1.93 -6.98 -9.71
N LEU A 144 2.39 -5.73 -9.86
CA LEU A 144 1.54 -4.57 -10.03
C LEU A 144 0.71 -4.63 -11.33
N ARG A 145 1.29 -5.08 -12.45
CA ARG A 145 0.53 -5.28 -13.71
C ARG A 145 -0.61 -6.28 -13.50
N THR A 146 -0.32 -7.39 -12.83
CA THR A 146 -1.35 -8.41 -12.52
C THR A 146 -2.42 -7.85 -11.60
N ALA A 147 -2.04 -7.09 -10.57
CA ALA A 147 -2.98 -6.40 -9.69
C ALA A 147 -3.84 -5.40 -10.47
N MET A 148 -3.28 -4.62 -11.41
CA MET A 148 -4.04 -3.67 -12.23
C MET A 148 -5.09 -4.38 -13.08
N THR A 149 -4.75 -5.53 -13.66
CA THR A 149 -5.69 -6.34 -14.44
C THR A 149 -6.81 -6.91 -13.58
N MET A 150 -6.52 -7.30 -12.34
CA MET A 150 -7.55 -7.76 -11.40
C MET A 150 -8.46 -6.63 -10.92
N LEU A 151 -7.88 -5.47 -10.57
CA LEU A 151 -8.61 -4.34 -9.98
C LEU A 151 -9.38 -3.52 -11.02
N THR A 152 -8.85 -3.41 -12.24
CA THR A 152 -9.40 -2.56 -13.31
C THR A 152 -9.47 -3.30 -14.65
N PRO A 153 -10.22 -4.42 -14.75
CA PRO A 153 -10.25 -5.26 -15.95
C PRO A 153 -10.77 -4.51 -17.20
N HIS A 154 -11.52 -3.43 -17.02
CA HIS A 154 -12.07 -2.61 -18.10
C HIS A 154 -11.06 -1.63 -18.73
N ARG A 155 -9.91 -1.39 -18.08
CA ARG A 155 -8.86 -0.49 -18.59
C ARG A 155 -8.01 -1.22 -19.65
N SER A 156 -7.52 -0.47 -20.64
CA SER A 156 -6.60 -1.03 -21.64
C SER A 156 -5.25 -1.42 -21.01
N GLU A 157 -4.59 -2.43 -21.57
CA GLU A 157 -3.26 -2.84 -21.12
C GLU A 157 -2.24 -1.69 -21.18
N ASP A 158 -2.29 -0.85 -22.21
CA ASP A 158 -1.42 0.33 -22.32
C ASP A 158 -1.58 1.31 -21.16
N THR A 159 -2.83 1.51 -20.69
CA THR A 159 -3.10 2.38 -19.54
C THR A 159 -2.51 1.78 -18.27
N LYS A 160 -2.70 0.47 -18.07
CA LYS A 160 -2.16 -0.25 -16.91
C LYS A 160 -0.63 -0.20 -16.92
N GLU A 161 -0.02 -0.42 -18.08
CA GLU A 161 1.44 -0.35 -18.26
C GLU A 161 1.98 1.06 -18.02
N HIS A 162 1.26 2.10 -18.46
CA HIS A 162 1.62 3.49 -18.17
C HIS A 162 1.60 3.78 -16.66
N LEU A 163 0.56 3.32 -15.94
CA LEU A 163 0.47 3.48 -14.49
C LEU A 163 1.59 2.75 -13.74
N VAL A 164 1.90 1.51 -14.13
CA VAL A 164 2.99 0.74 -13.50
C VAL A 164 4.35 1.38 -13.78
N ARG A 165 4.61 1.85 -15.00
CA ARG A 165 5.85 2.58 -15.32
C ARG A 165 5.95 3.91 -14.60
N GLY A 166 4.83 4.59 -14.37
CA GLY A 166 4.73 5.82 -13.61
C GLY A 166 4.80 5.64 -12.08
N ALA A 167 4.78 4.41 -11.58
CA ALA A 167 4.80 4.14 -10.15
C ALA A 167 6.08 4.68 -9.51
N LYS A 168 5.93 5.54 -8.49
CA LYS A 168 7.09 6.11 -7.80
C LYS A 168 7.75 5.05 -6.93
N LEU A 169 9.05 4.84 -7.12
CA LEU A 169 9.88 4.03 -6.25
C LEU A 169 10.34 4.88 -5.05
N LEU A 170 9.81 4.57 -3.87
CA LEU A 170 9.99 5.35 -2.65
C LEU A 170 10.65 4.49 -1.58
N ALA A 171 11.66 5.03 -0.88
CA ALA A 171 12.21 4.33 0.27
C ALA A 171 11.23 4.38 1.43
N LEU A 172 11.00 3.25 2.09
CA LEU A 172 10.14 3.21 3.28
C LEU A 172 10.61 4.21 4.33
N THR A 173 11.93 4.39 4.50
CA THR A 173 12.53 5.34 5.44
C THR A 173 12.17 6.79 5.16
N ASP A 174 11.91 7.15 3.90
CA ASP A 174 11.61 8.52 3.50
C ASP A 174 10.14 8.86 3.73
N CYS A 175 9.27 7.85 3.69
CA CYS A 175 7.83 7.97 3.94
C CYS A 175 7.44 7.68 5.39
N ALA A 176 8.26 6.93 6.13
CA ALA A 176 8.05 6.61 7.53
C ALA A 176 8.36 7.84 8.42
N GLY A 177 7.46 8.14 9.37
CA GLY A 177 7.61 9.25 10.31
C GLY A 177 6.64 10.41 10.07
N GLY A 178 5.51 10.15 9.39
CA GLY A 178 4.43 11.11 9.22
C GLY A 178 4.67 12.18 8.15
N LYS A 179 5.80 12.12 7.43
CA LYS A 179 6.07 13.03 6.31
C LYS A 179 5.24 12.64 5.07
N PRO A 180 4.62 13.59 4.36
CA PRO A 180 3.86 13.28 3.14
C PRO A 180 4.76 12.83 2.00
N CYS A 181 4.49 11.65 1.45
CA CYS A 181 5.02 11.17 0.18
C CYS A 181 4.05 11.52 -0.94
N ARG A 182 4.41 12.52 -1.74
CA ARG A 182 3.57 13.04 -2.84
C ARG A 182 3.69 12.17 -4.09
N LEU A 183 2.56 11.77 -4.64
CA LEU A 183 2.42 10.99 -5.88
C LEU A 183 1.94 11.90 -7.03
N THR A 184 1.16 11.41 -7.98
CA THR A 184 0.69 12.21 -9.13
C THR A 184 -0.62 12.91 -8.81
N GLN A 185 -1.60 12.16 -8.31
CA GLN A 185 -2.97 12.62 -7.99
C GLN A 185 -3.31 12.45 -6.51
N SER A 186 -2.32 12.13 -5.67
CA SER A 186 -2.49 11.89 -4.25
C SER A 186 -1.18 12.10 -3.49
N GLN A 187 -1.28 12.03 -2.17
CA GLN A 187 -0.14 11.86 -1.27
C GLN A 187 -0.53 10.86 -0.19
N PHE A 188 0.46 10.25 0.45
CA PHE A 188 0.23 9.45 1.65
C PHE A 188 1.28 9.71 2.72
N THR A 189 0.93 9.43 3.97
CA THR A 189 1.85 9.45 5.11
C THR A 189 1.88 8.07 5.76
N LEU A 190 3.04 7.67 6.29
CA LEU A 190 3.19 6.45 7.08
C LEU A 190 3.59 6.80 8.51
N THR A 191 2.76 6.41 9.47
CA THR A 191 3.06 6.56 10.90
C THR A 191 3.29 5.17 11.48
N LYS A 192 4.48 4.94 12.04
CA LYS A 192 4.83 3.65 12.65
C LYS A 192 3.98 3.44 13.91
N ARG A 193 3.48 2.22 14.11
CA ARG A 193 2.88 1.77 15.37
C ARG A 193 3.89 1.06 16.26
#